data_AF-A0A2U1LQN3-F1
#
_entry.id   AF-A0A2U1LQN3-F1
#
_cell.length_a   1.000
_cell.length_b   1.000
_cell.length_c   1.000
_cell.angle_alpha   90.00
_cell.angle_beta   90.00
_cell.angle_gamma   90.00
#
_symmetry.space_group_name_H-M   'P 1'
#
loop_
_entity.id
_entity.type
_entity.pdbx_description
1 polymer ?
#
loop_
_entity_poly.entity_id
_entity_poly.type
_entity_poly.pdbx_seq_one_letter_code
_entity_poly.pdbx_strand_id
1 'polypeptide(L)'
;MGSLVISDEEGIARSLWKKSRNESIFAIYTPYILSLASGKLDSGSFLHCISQDIRFLQASAEAFEMAEDCADDDDDKNVIRKIRKRVLTKMSMFQSIVQEWGFELPAGTSDRAMIKYTDFLLATASGKVVGERFPGMLATPFEKTKLAAYALAAMAPSMRIKSFLSKEIKAVLEPDENIHLYKKWIDSVASQKFEASASQIEELLDKLTVSLTGEELQFVETIYHKAMKLQVEFFSAQPINQNTIVPLYRALGSDEHNVVICSGFDMTCSAVDSCALLADVAIIKSSKIVKDGSESVDDGSLLDNLRDVWSSLHGQYVKEYEECIDSIMLSEKVTKFDFESLCKALGKLSDLENEANLRVGRSGVLKGLHMDDIKWAGEHVKFQDGCIEFFKEIEKSKDVAAIDAHILSYCWSGDLIRRFKIS
;
A
#
# COMPACT_ATOMS: atom_id res chain seq x y z
N MET A 1 4.06 11.19 25.58
CA MET A 1 2.97 10.55 26.34
C MET A 1 1.69 11.27 26.00
N GLY A 2 0.94 10.76 25.03
CA GLY A 2 -0.38 11.29 24.66
C GLY A 2 -1.44 10.39 25.30
N SER A 3 -2.26 10.95 26.18
CA SER A 3 -3.41 10.29 26.76
C SER A 3 -4.40 9.93 25.65
N LEU A 4 -4.79 8.65 25.59
CA LEU A 4 -5.86 8.15 24.74
C LEU A 4 -7.19 8.71 25.24
N VAL A 5 -7.61 9.84 24.67
CA VAL A 5 -9.02 10.23 24.72
C VAL A 5 -9.70 9.45 23.60
N ILE A 6 -10.27 8.30 23.95
CA ILE A 6 -11.26 7.62 23.13
C ILE A 6 -12.46 8.57 23.08
N SER A 7 -12.77 9.16 21.93
CA SER A 7 -14.02 9.91 21.80
C SER A 7 -15.18 8.93 21.88
N ASP A 8 -16.11 9.16 22.81
CA ASP A 8 -17.23 8.30 23.22
C ASP A 8 -18.21 7.81 22.12
N GLU A 9 -17.98 8.11 20.84
CA GLU A 9 -18.86 7.69 19.73
C GLU A 9 -18.27 6.59 18.82
N GLU A 10 -17.01 6.18 19.01
CA GLU A 10 -16.36 5.23 18.10
C GLU A 10 -15.74 4.02 18.82
N GLY A 11 -16.32 2.83 18.61
CA GLY A 11 -15.87 1.56 19.21
C GLY A 11 -14.40 1.20 18.93
N ILE A 12 -13.79 0.41 19.81
CA ILE A 12 -12.36 0.07 19.72
C ILE A 12 -12.02 -0.63 18.41
N ALA A 13 -12.88 -1.50 17.89
CA ALA A 13 -12.65 -2.22 16.65
C ALA A 13 -12.45 -1.25 15.47
N ARG A 14 -13.26 -0.19 15.39
CA ARG A 14 -13.12 0.83 14.34
C ARG A 14 -11.84 1.66 14.53
N SER A 15 -11.49 1.99 15.77
CA SER A 15 -10.22 2.67 16.08
C SER A 15 -9.01 1.84 15.64
N LEU A 16 -9.01 0.54 15.94
CA LEU A 16 -7.96 -0.41 15.55
C LEU A 16 -7.86 -0.57 14.03
N TRP A 17 -9.00 -0.65 13.33
CA TRP A 17 -9.03 -0.67 11.87
C TRP A 17 -8.41 0.60 11.27
N LYS A 18 -8.77 1.79 11.77
CA LYS A 18 -8.17 3.06 11.31
C LYS A 18 -6.65 3.10 11.53
N LYS A 19 -6.16 2.60 12.67
CA LYS A 19 -4.73 2.51 12.97
C LYS A 19 -3.99 1.52 12.05
N SER A 20 -4.70 0.55 11.48
CA SER A 20 -4.18 -0.45 10.55
C SER A 20 -4.22 -0.03 9.07
N ARG A 21 -4.37 1.28 8.80
CA ARG A 21 -4.50 1.82 7.43
C ARG A 21 -3.30 1.43 6.55
N ASN A 22 -2.08 1.51 7.08
CA ASN A 22 -0.87 1.20 6.32
C ASN A 22 -0.86 -0.27 5.87
N GLU A 23 -1.20 -1.19 6.77
CA GLU A 23 -1.34 -2.61 6.46
C GLU A 23 -2.44 -2.87 5.43
N SER A 24 -3.59 -2.19 5.54
CA SER A 24 -4.68 -2.35 4.57
C SER A 24 -4.30 -1.86 3.17
N ILE A 25 -3.55 -0.76 3.07
CA ILE A 25 -3.05 -0.23 1.79
C ILE A 25 -2.00 -1.19 1.21
N PHE A 26 -1.09 -1.69 2.04
CA PHE A 26 -0.10 -2.67 1.60
C PHE A 26 -0.80 -3.93 1.04
N ALA A 27 -1.87 -4.39 1.70
CA ALA A 27 -2.63 -5.55 1.23
C ALA A 27 -3.21 -5.35 -0.19
N ILE A 28 -3.76 -4.17 -0.49
CA ILE A 28 -4.29 -3.84 -1.84
C ILE A 28 -3.22 -4.08 -2.91
N TYR A 29 -1.99 -3.66 -2.61
CA TYR A 29 -0.91 -3.67 -3.58
C TYR A 29 -0.07 -4.95 -3.57
N THR A 30 -0.46 -5.97 -2.81
CA THR A 30 0.19 -7.28 -2.90
C THR A 30 0.00 -7.86 -4.31
N PRO A 31 1.01 -8.57 -4.86
CA PRO A 31 0.92 -9.20 -6.17
C PRO A 31 -0.33 -10.05 -6.36
N TYR A 32 -0.73 -10.79 -5.32
CA TYR A 32 -1.94 -11.62 -5.32
C TYR A 32 -3.21 -10.79 -5.51
N ILE A 33 -3.39 -9.73 -4.72
CA ILE A 33 -4.62 -8.93 -4.76
C ILE A 33 -4.72 -8.13 -6.06
N LEU A 34 -3.62 -7.54 -6.55
CA LEU A 34 -3.61 -6.85 -7.84
C LEU A 34 -3.91 -7.80 -9.00
N SER A 35 -3.30 -8.98 -9.00
CA SER A 35 -3.57 -10.00 -10.01
C SER A 35 -5.01 -10.48 -9.96
N LEU A 36 -5.57 -10.65 -8.75
CA LEU A 36 -6.98 -11.02 -8.55
C LEU A 36 -7.91 -9.93 -9.09
N ALA A 37 -7.61 -8.66 -8.82
CA ALA A 37 -8.39 -7.51 -9.29
C ALA A 37 -8.38 -7.38 -10.82
N SER A 38 -7.24 -7.70 -11.43
CA SER A 38 -7.07 -7.64 -12.90
C SER A 38 -7.75 -8.78 -13.65
N GLY A 39 -8.26 -9.80 -12.95
CA GLY A 39 -8.77 -11.03 -13.55
C GLY A 39 -7.69 -11.94 -14.17
N LYS A 40 -6.40 -11.59 -14.08
CA LYS A 40 -5.27 -12.33 -14.68
C LYS A 40 -4.52 -13.25 -13.71
N LEU A 41 -4.96 -13.35 -12.46
CA LEU A 41 -4.38 -14.28 -11.49
C LEU A 41 -4.48 -15.72 -12.02
N ASP A 42 -3.38 -16.47 -11.95
CA ASP A 42 -3.36 -17.90 -12.23
C ASP A 42 -4.35 -18.67 -11.34
N SER A 43 -5.12 -19.59 -11.92
CA SER A 43 -6.11 -20.36 -11.16
C SER A 43 -5.48 -21.24 -10.09
N GLY A 44 -4.27 -21.76 -10.32
CA GLY A 44 -3.53 -22.52 -9.30
C GLY A 44 -3.21 -21.67 -8.08
N SER A 45 -2.69 -20.46 -8.29
CA SER A 45 -2.48 -19.47 -7.23
C SER A 45 -3.76 -19.08 -6.49
N PHE A 46 -4.86 -18.90 -7.21
CA PHE A 46 -6.17 -18.63 -6.59
C PHE A 46 -6.60 -19.78 -5.67
N LEU A 47 -6.61 -21.01 -6.19
CA LEU A 47 -7.03 -22.20 -5.46
C LEU A 47 -6.13 -22.49 -4.25
N HIS A 48 -4.82 -22.27 -4.40
CA HIS A 48 -3.88 -22.37 -3.31
C HIS A 48 -4.26 -21.42 -2.17
N CYS A 49 -4.48 -20.13 -2.47
CA CYS A 49 -4.92 -19.16 -1.46
C CYS A 49 -6.23 -19.56 -0.78
N ILE A 50 -7.24 -20.02 -1.54
CA ILE A 50 -8.50 -20.51 -0.95
C ILE A 50 -8.27 -21.72 -0.05
N SER A 51 -7.39 -22.66 -0.44
CA SER A 51 -7.07 -23.83 0.37
C SER A 51 -6.44 -23.45 1.72
N GLN A 52 -5.54 -22.46 1.72
CA GLN A 52 -4.93 -21.92 2.94
C GLN A 52 -5.95 -21.16 3.79
N ASP A 53 -6.86 -20.40 3.16
CA ASP A 53 -7.92 -19.68 3.87
C ASP A 53 -8.91 -20.64 4.56
N ILE A 54 -9.19 -21.79 3.96
CA ILE A 54 -9.98 -22.85 4.60
C ILE A 54 -9.29 -23.34 5.88
N ARG A 55 -7.96 -23.49 5.90
CA ARG A 55 -7.22 -23.84 7.13
C ARG A 55 -7.33 -22.75 8.19
N PHE A 56 -7.27 -21.49 7.78
CA PHE A 56 -7.51 -20.37 8.69
C PHE A 56 -8.93 -20.40 9.28
N LEU A 57 -9.95 -20.71 8.47
CA LEU A 57 -11.33 -20.83 8.93
C LEU A 57 -11.53 -22.01 9.90
N GLN A 58 -10.80 -23.11 9.72
CA GLN A 58 -10.78 -24.23 10.69
C GLN A 58 -10.21 -23.77 12.04
N ALA A 59 -9.03 -23.16 12.04
CA ALA A 59 -8.43 -22.61 13.26
C ALA A 59 -9.30 -21.53 13.90
N SER A 60 -10.00 -20.72 13.10
CA SER A 60 -10.97 -19.73 13.60
C SER A 60 -12.16 -20.40 14.29
N ALA A 61 -12.68 -21.50 13.75
CA ALA A 61 -13.78 -22.23 14.38
C ALA A 61 -13.37 -22.80 15.76
N GLU A 62 -12.14 -23.32 15.88
CA GLU A 62 -11.55 -23.76 17.16
C GLU A 62 -11.33 -22.58 18.12
N ALA A 63 -10.82 -21.46 17.63
CA ALA A 63 -10.64 -20.25 18.45
C ALA A 63 -11.97 -19.68 18.95
N PHE A 64 -13.04 -19.74 18.15
CA PHE A 64 -14.38 -19.36 18.60
C PHE A 64 -14.95 -20.34 19.64
N GLU A 65 -14.64 -21.63 19.54
CA GLU A 65 -15.01 -22.61 20.57
C GLU A 65 -14.32 -22.30 21.90
N MET A 66 -13.01 -22.03 21.89
CA MET A 66 -12.29 -21.60 23.09
C MET A 66 -12.83 -20.28 23.66
N ALA A 67 -13.18 -19.32 22.79
CA ALA A 67 -13.78 -18.05 23.20
C ALA A 67 -15.17 -18.24 23.82
N GLU A 68 -15.97 -19.17 23.29
CA GLU A 68 -17.28 -19.54 23.83
C GLU A 68 -17.15 -20.13 25.24
N ASP A 69 -16.18 -21.03 25.45
CA ASP A 69 -15.91 -21.64 26.75
C ASP A 69 -15.44 -20.62 27.79
N CYS A 70 -14.80 -19.55 27.34
CA CYS A 70 -14.27 -18.49 28.21
C CYS A 70 -15.29 -17.39 28.52
N ALA A 71 -16.25 -17.12 27.62
CA ALA A 71 -17.21 -16.03 27.81
C ALA A 71 -18.01 -16.20 29.12
N ASP A 72 -18.26 -15.10 29.84
CA ASP A 72 -18.99 -15.12 31.11
C ASP A 72 -20.51 -15.21 30.88
N ASP A 73 -21.00 -14.33 30.02
CA ASP A 73 -22.41 -14.10 29.75
C ASP A 73 -22.98 -15.07 28.69
N ASP A 74 -24.16 -15.63 28.97
CA ASP A 74 -24.79 -16.61 28.08
C ASP A 74 -25.26 -15.98 26.75
N ASP A 75 -25.60 -14.69 26.72
CA ASP A 75 -25.92 -14.00 25.46
C ASP A 75 -24.65 -13.85 24.61
N ASP A 76 -23.50 -13.54 25.21
CA ASP A 76 -22.22 -13.50 24.51
C ASP A 76 -21.83 -14.87 23.96
N LYS A 77 -21.97 -15.96 24.74
CA LYS A 77 -21.80 -17.33 24.24
C LYS A 77 -22.70 -17.64 23.06
N ASN A 78 -23.96 -17.21 23.12
CA ASN A 78 -24.92 -17.41 22.03
C ASN A 78 -24.52 -16.64 20.76
N VAL A 79 -23.98 -15.42 20.89
CA VAL A 79 -23.44 -14.66 19.76
C VAL A 79 -22.21 -15.35 19.18
N ILE A 80 -21.25 -15.76 20.02
CA ILE A 80 -20.04 -16.48 19.60
C ILE A 80 -20.40 -17.76 18.85
N ARG A 81 -21.30 -18.58 19.39
CA ARG A 81 -21.77 -19.82 18.77
C ARG A 81 -22.42 -19.58 17.41
N LYS A 82 -23.21 -18.49 17.28
CA LYS A 82 -23.79 -18.09 15.99
C LYS A 82 -22.70 -17.69 14.98
N ILE A 83 -21.68 -16.95 15.40
CA ILE A 83 -20.55 -16.58 14.54
C ILE A 83 -19.77 -17.82 14.10
N ARG A 84 -19.43 -18.71 15.03
CA ARG A 84 -18.78 -20.01 14.76
C ARG A 84 -19.54 -20.82 13.70
N LYS A 85 -20.87 -20.93 13.84
CA LYS A 85 -21.72 -21.62 12.85
C LYS A 85 -21.65 -20.96 11.46
N ARG A 86 -21.58 -19.63 11.39
CA ARG A 86 -21.43 -18.90 10.12
C ARG A 86 -20.06 -19.15 9.48
N VAL A 87 -19.00 -19.19 10.27
CA VAL A 87 -17.64 -19.54 9.80
C VAL A 87 -17.63 -20.94 9.18
N LEU A 88 -18.20 -21.93 9.87
CA LEU A 88 -18.32 -23.30 9.35
C LEU A 88 -19.15 -23.35 8.06
N THR A 89 -20.27 -22.63 8.01
CA THR A 89 -21.11 -22.53 6.80
C THR A 89 -20.35 -21.90 5.63
N LYS A 90 -19.56 -20.86 5.90
CA LYS A 90 -18.75 -20.17 4.89
C LYS A 90 -17.63 -21.07 4.36
N MET A 91 -16.99 -21.84 5.23
CA MET A 91 -15.99 -22.83 4.83
C MET A 91 -16.60 -23.85 3.86
N SER A 92 -17.77 -24.41 4.15
CA SER A 92 -18.49 -25.31 3.23
C SER A 92 -18.90 -24.62 1.92
N MET A 93 -19.31 -23.35 1.98
CA MET A 93 -19.64 -22.56 0.79
C MET A 93 -18.43 -22.36 -0.12
N PHE A 94 -17.25 -22.06 0.44
CA PHE A 94 -16.02 -21.91 -0.34
C PHE A 94 -15.63 -23.22 -1.04
N GLN A 95 -15.73 -24.35 -0.35
CA GLN A 95 -15.51 -25.67 -0.95
C GLN A 95 -16.48 -25.94 -2.10
N SER A 96 -17.77 -25.64 -1.91
CA SER A 96 -18.79 -25.84 -2.95
C SER A 96 -18.60 -24.93 -4.17
N ILE A 97 -18.22 -23.66 -3.98
CA ILE A 97 -17.97 -22.73 -5.10
C ILE A 97 -16.79 -23.20 -5.94
N VAL A 98 -15.71 -23.64 -5.29
CA VAL A 98 -14.51 -24.15 -5.97
C VAL A 98 -14.85 -25.39 -6.81
N GLN A 99 -15.63 -26.32 -6.25
CA GLN A 99 -16.11 -27.50 -6.97
C GLN A 99 -17.01 -27.15 -8.16
N GLU A 100 -17.93 -26.19 -8.00
CA GLU A 100 -18.83 -25.73 -9.07
C GLU A 100 -18.06 -25.13 -10.26
N TRP A 101 -16.91 -24.51 -10.00
CA TRP A 101 -16.02 -23.98 -11.03
C TRP A 101 -15.16 -25.05 -11.72
N GLY A 102 -15.31 -26.33 -11.34
CA GLY A 102 -14.55 -27.43 -11.91
C GLY A 102 -13.12 -27.53 -11.39
N PHE A 103 -12.81 -26.87 -10.28
CA PHE A 103 -11.51 -26.92 -9.65
C PHE A 103 -11.49 -27.85 -8.44
N GLU A 104 -10.34 -28.50 -8.22
CA GLU A 104 -10.07 -29.26 -6.99
C GLU A 104 -9.13 -28.46 -6.09
N LEU A 105 -9.43 -28.41 -4.79
CA LEU A 105 -8.53 -27.78 -3.82
C LEU A 105 -7.25 -28.62 -3.71
N PRO A 106 -6.05 -28.00 -3.75
CA PRO A 106 -4.80 -28.71 -3.59
C PRO A 106 -4.77 -29.55 -2.31
N ALA A 107 -4.34 -30.81 -2.43
CA ALA A 107 -3.99 -31.64 -1.27
C ALA A 107 -2.66 -31.13 -0.71
N GLY A 108 -2.72 -30.17 0.22
CA GLY A 108 -1.54 -29.42 0.65
C GLY A 108 -1.32 -29.38 2.16
N THR A 109 -0.04 -29.29 2.54
CA THR A 109 0.39 -28.78 3.84
C THR A 109 0.16 -27.27 3.90
N SER A 110 -0.07 -26.74 5.10
CA SER A 110 -0.16 -25.28 5.28
C SER A 110 1.18 -24.62 4.97
N ASP A 111 1.16 -23.47 4.30
CA ASP A 111 2.37 -22.70 4.06
C ASP A 111 2.91 -22.14 5.37
N ARG A 112 4.20 -21.77 5.38
CA ARG A 112 4.84 -21.16 6.55
C ARG A 112 4.09 -19.91 7.05
N ALA A 113 3.60 -19.05 6.15
CA ALA A 113 2.82 -17.87 6.53
C ALA A 113 1.49 -18.25 7.19
N MET A 114 0.80 -19.26 6.64
CA MET A 114 -0.46 -19.75 7.19
C MET A 114 -0.26 -20.44 8.55
N ILE A 115 0.76 -21.27 8.70
CA ILE A 115 1.13 -21.90 9.98
C ILE A 115 1.35 -20.84 11.06
N LYS A 116 2.20 -19.84 10.77
CA LYS A 116 2.45 -18.74 11.72
C LYS A 116 1.16 -18.04 12.13
N TYR A 117 0.23 -17.85 11.19
CA TYR A 117 -1.01 -17.16 11.46
C TYR A 117 -1.97 -18.01 12.32
N THR A 118 -2.18 -19.27 11.98
CA THR A 118 -3.02 -20.19 12.76
C THR A 118 -2.43 -20.45 14.15
N ASP A 119 -1.11 -20.61 14.26
CA ASP A 119 -0.43 -20.81 15.55
C ASP A 119 -0.62 -19.59 16.46
N PHE A 120 -0.47 -18.37 15.90
CA PHE A 120 -0.73 -17.14 16.64
C PHE A 120 -2.18 -17.05 17.13
N LEU A 121 -3.14 -17.37 16.26
CA LEU A 121 -4.56 -17.34 16.59
C LEU A 121 -4.88 -18.32 17.73
N LEU A 122 -4.49 -19.58 17.60
CA LEU A 122 -4.76 -20.63 18.58
C LEU A 122 -4.00 -20.39 19.91
N ALA A 123 -2.76 -19.90 19.84
CA ALA A 123 -2.01 -19.53 21.04
C ALA A 123 -2.63 -18.33 21.77
N THR A 124 -3.25 -17.40 21.05
CA THR A 124 -3.98 -16.27 21.64
C THR A 124 -5.28 -16.75 22.29
N ALA A 125 -6.08 -17.55 21.57
CA ALA A 125 -7.36 -18.06 22.05
C ALA A 125 -7.22 -19.00 23.27
N SER A 126 -6.17 -19.82 23.31
CA SER A 126 -5.87 -20.70 24.45
C SER A 126 -5.27 -19.96 25.66
N GLY A 127 -4.95 -18.67 25.52
CA GLY A 127 -4.35 -17.86 26.57
C GLY A 127 -2.83 -18.05 26.75
N LYS A 128 -2.17 -18.85 25.90
CA LYS A 128 -0.70 -19.04 25.97
C LYS A 128 0.05 -17.70 25.85
N VAL A 129 -0.33 -16.87 24.87
CA VAL A 129 0.28 -15.54 24.66
C VAL A 129 0.04 -14.61 25.85
N VAL A 130 -1.11 -14.76 26.52
CA VAL A 130 -1.48 -13.96 27.70
C VAL A 130 -0.63 -14.38 28.89
N GLY A 131 -0.48 -15.69 29.14
CA GLY A 131 0.32 -16.21 30.25
C GLY A 131 1.81 -15.88 30.14
N GLU A 132 2.35 -15.77 28.92
CA GLU A 132 3.73 -15.32 28.67
C GLU A 132 3.91 -13.82 28.98
N ARG A 133 2.94 -12.97 28.63
CA ARG A 133 3.03 -11.52 28.81
C ARG A 133 2.64 -11.06 30.21
N PHE A 134 1.66 -11.72 30.82
CA PHE A 134 1.09 -11.40 32.14
C PHE A 134 1.07 -12.66 33.03
N PRO A 135 2.20 -13.02 33.65
CA PRO A 135 2.27 -14.18 34.53
C PRO A 135 1.24 -14.08 35.66
N GLY A 136 0.39 -15.09 35.81
CA GLY A 136 -0.65 -15.14 36.85
C GLY A 136 -2.01 -14.57 36.44
N MET A 137 -2.12 -13.90 35.30
CA MET A 137 -3.38 -13.29 34.81
C MET A 137 -4.45 -14.31 34.37
N LEU A 138 -4.16 -15.61 34.38
CA LEU A 138 -5.14 -16.66 34.07
C LEU A 138 -5.48 -17.53 35.30
N ALA A 139 -5.15 -17.03 36.50
CA ALA A 139 -5.32 -17.78 37.74
C ALA A 139 -6.79 -17.87 38.18
N THR A 140 -7.62 -16.88 37.82
CA THR A 140 -9.03 -16.83 38.23
C THR A 140 -9.99 -17.10 37.05
N PRO A 141 -11.19 -17.63 37.32
CA PRO A 141 -12.23 -17.76 36.29
C PRO A 141 -12.60 -16.41 35.64
N PHE A 142 -12.65 -15.33 36.43
CA PHE A 142 -12.95 -14.00 35.92
C PHE A 142 -11.93 -13.52 34.90
N GLU A 143 -10.63 -13.71 35.14
CA GLU A 143 -9.63 -13.27 34.16
C GLU A 143 -9.65 -14.10 32.88
N LYS A 144 -10.05 -15.38 32.94
CA LYS A 144 -10.23 -16.22 31.74
C LYS A 144 -11.31 -15.67 30.81
N THR A 145 -12.30 -14.94 31.33
CA THR A 145 -13.34 -14.31 30.50
C THR A 145 -12.79 -13.32 29.48
N LYS A 146 -11.64 -12.70 29.79
CA LYS A 146 -10.94 -11.76 28.92
C LYS A 146 -10.35 -12.44 27.68
N LEU A 147 -10.13 -13.77 27.71
CA LEU A 147 -9.62 -14.53 26.56
C LEU A 147 -10.57 -14.45 25.36
N ALA A 148 -11.88 -14.34 25.58
CA ALA A 148 -12.84 -14.18 24.51
C ALA A 148 -12.59 -12.87 23.73
N ALA A 149 -12.31 -11.76 24.42
CA ALA A 149 -11.97 -10.49 23.79
C ALA A 149 -10.66 -10.59 22.99
N TYR A 150 -9.63 -11.25 23.54
CA TYR A 150 -8.34 -11.43 22.85
C TYR A 150 -8.44 -12.34 21.62
N ALA A 151 -9.24 -13.40 21.68
CA ALA A 151 -9.52 -14.25 20.53
C ALA A 151 -10.23 -13.46 19.42
N LEU A 152 -11.25 -12.67 19.76
CA LEU A 152 -11.94 -11.81 18.80
C LEU A 152 -11.01 -10.75 18.19
N ALA A 153 -10.12 -10.16 18.99
CA ALA A 153 -9.11 -9.21 18.49
C ALA A 153 -8.16 -9.84 17.47
N ALA A 154 -7.84 -11.13 17.61
CA ALA A 154 -7.02 -11.86 16.64
C ALA A 154 -7.78 -12.24 15.36
N MET A 155 -9.11 -12.39 15.41
CA MET A 155 -9.95 -12.82 14.28
C MET A 155 -10.57 -11.67 13.49
N ALA A 156 -10.95 -10.57 14.16
CA ALA A 156 -11.63 -9.42 13.54
C ALA A 156 -10.90 -8.86 12.31
N PRO A 157 -9.55 -8.67 12.31
CA PRO A 157 -8.83 -8.14 11.16
C PRO A 157 -9.03 -8.96 9.87
N SER A 158 -9.08 -10.30 9.97
CA SER A 158 -9.18 -11.18 8.79
C SER A 158 -10.49 -10.96 8.03
N MET A 159 -11.60 -10.84 8.76
CA MET A 159 -12.91 -10.62 8.15
C MET A 159 -13.03 -9.19 7.63
N ARG A 160 -12.59 -8.19 8.40
CA ARG A 160 -12.65 -6.78 8.00
C ARG A 160 -11.81 -6.50 6.75
N ILE A 161 -10.56 -6.97 6.70
CA ILE A 161 -9.69 -6.73 5.54
C ILE A 161 -10.22 -7.41 4.27
N LYS A 162 -10.79 -8.62 4.35
CA LYS A 162 -11.37 -9.29 3.18
C LYS A 162 -12.57 -8.53 2.63
N SER A 163 -13.44 -8.04 3.52
CA SER A 163 -14.55 -7.17 3.12
C SER A 163 -14.04 -5.91 2.43
N PHE A 164 -13.06 -5.24 3.03
CA PHE A 164 -12.42 -4.05 2.46
C PHE A 164 -11.81 -4.33 1.07
N LEU A 165 -10.90 -5.29 0.95
CA LEU A 165 -10.23 -5.62 -0.31
C LEU A 165 -11.21 -6.00 -1.41
N SER A 166 -12.23 -6.81 -1.09
CA SER A 166 -13.24 -7.19 -2.09
C SER A 166 -14.07 -6.00 -2.60
N LYS A 167 -14.33 -5.00 -1.75
CA LYS A 167 -14.99 -3.74 -2.15
C LYS A 167 -14.08 -2.87 -3.02
N GLU A 168 -12.80 -2.75 -2.66
CA GLU A 168 -11.81 -2.02 -3.47
C GLU A 168 -11.66 -2.67 -4.85
N ILE A 169 -11.55 -4.00 -4.92
CA ILE A 169 -11.54 -4.74 -6.18
C ILE A 169 -12.81 -4.43 -6.97
N LYS A 170 -13.98 -4.57 -6.35
CA LYS A 170 -15.27 -4.35 -7.02
C LYS A 170 -15.44 -2.93 -7.55
N ALA A 171 -14.87 -1.93 -6.88
CA ALA A 171 -14.93 -0.53 -7.30
C ALA A 171 -14.16 -0.27 -8.61
N VAL A 172 -13.15 -1.09 -8.91
CA VAL A 172 -12.34 -0.98 -10.15
C VAL A 172 -12.74 -1.97 -11.25
N LEU A 173 -13.65 -2.92 -10.96
CA LEU A 173 -14.17 -3.84 -11.98
C LEU A 173 -15.11 -3.11 -12.94
N GLU A 174 -14.85 -3.25 -14.24
CA GLU A 174 -15.73 -2.66 -15.26
C GLU A 174 -17.09 -3.39 -15.30
N PRO A 175 -18.23 -2.66 -15.45
CA PRO A 175 -19.56 -3.26 -15.46
C PRO A 175 -19.80 -4.25 -16.60
N ASP A 176 -19.15 -4.06 -17.76
CA ASP A 176 -19.43 -4.77 -19.02
C ASP A 176 -18.44 -5.91 -19.33
N GLU A 177 -17.38 -6.10 -18.55
CA GLU A 177 -16.51 -7.27 -18.71
C GLU A 177 -17.15 -8.51 -18.07
N ASN A 178 -17.99 -9.17 -18.87
CA ASN A 178 -18.65 -10.44 -18.53
C ASN A 178 -17.69 -11.64 -18.36
N ILE A 179 -16.36 -11.42 -18.27
CA ILE A 179 -15.34 -12.48 -18.25
C ILE A 179 -14.31 -12.25 -17.13
N HIS A 180 -14.72 -11.71 -15.97
CA HIS A 180 -13.85 -11.78 -14.79
C HIS A 180 -13.99 -13.15 -14.11
N LEU A 181 -12.97 -14.01 -14.28
CA LEU A 181 -12.98 -15.42 -13.82
C LEU A 181 -13.41 -15.58 -12.35
N TYR A 182 -12.96 -14.68 -11.47
CA TYR A 182 -13.22 -14.75 -10.03
C TYR A 182 -14.42 -13.93 -9.54
N LYS A 183 -15.25 -13.37 -10.44
CA LYS A 183 -16.32 -12.42 -10.09
C LYS A 183 -17.27 -12.94 -9.03
N LYS A 184 -17.75 -14.18 -9.17
CA LYS A 184 -18.69 -14.78 -8.21
C LYS A 184 -18.10 -14.94 -6.81
N TRP A 185 -16.79 -15.19 -6.69
CA TRP A 185 -16.11 -15.20 -5.39
C TRP A 185 -15.98 -13.78 -4.82
N ILE A 186 -15.56 -12.81 -5.63
CA ILE A 186 -15.44 -11.40 -5.23
C ILE A 186 -16.80 -10.88 -4.76
N ASP A 187 -17.88 -11.13 -5.51
CA ASP A 187 -19.24 -10.70 -5.14
C ASP A 187 -19.73 -11.34 -3.84
N SER A 188 -19.38 -12.62 -3.59
CA SER A 188 -19.70 -13.30 -2.34
C SER A 188 -19.02 -12.62 -1.14
N VAL A 189 -17.74 -12.27 -1.28
CA VAL A 189 -16.94 -11.64 -0.21
C VAL A 189 -17.29 -10.15 -0.05
N ALA A 190 -17.63 -9.45 -1.12
CA ALA A 190 -18.06 -8.04 -1.11
C ALA A 190 -19.54 -7.86 -0.72
N SER A 191 -20.27 -8.96 -0.46
CA SER A 191 -21.70 -8.92 -0.16
C SER A 191 -22.01 -8.25 1.18
N GLN A 192 -23.21 -7.67 1.29
CA GLN A 192 -23.70 -7.11 2.56
C GLN A 192 -23.78 -8.18 3.66
N LYS A 193 -24.02 -9.45 3.31
CA LYS A 193 -24.04 -10.57 4.27
C LYS A 193 -22.65 -10.81 4.87
N PHE A 194 -21.60 -10.67 4.07
CA PHE A 194 -20.23 -10.76 4.54
C PHE A 194 -19.87 -9.59 5.44
N GLU A 195 -20.20 -8.36 5.02
CA GLU A 195 -20.01 -7.14 5.81
C GLU A 195 -20.71 -7.21 7.18
N ALA A 196 -21.95 -7.70 7.22
CA ALA A 196 -22.69 -7.89 8.45
C ALA A 196 -22.04 -8.93 9.38
N SER A 197 -21.37 -9.94 8.81
CA SER A 197 -20.63 -10.93 9.60
C SER A 197 -19.33 -10.35 10.17
N ALA A 198 -18.63 -9.49 9.43
CA ALA A 198 -17.48 -8.75 9.94
C ALA A 198 -17.89 -7.78 11.06
N SER A 199 -18.96 -7.02 10.84
CA SER A 199 -19.48 -6.04 11.82
C SER A 199 -19.91 -6.73 13.12
N GLN A 200 -20.53 -7.91 13.05
CA GLN A 200 -20.94 -8.64 14.25
C GLN A 200 -19.74 -9.07 15.13
N ILE A 201 -18.61 -9.44 14.53
CA ILE A 201 -17.39 -9.77 15.27
C ILE A 201 -16.84 -8.53 15.96
N GLU A 202 -16.88 -7.39 15.28
CA GLU A 202 -16.40 -6.10 15.79
C GLU A 202 -17.29 -5.55 16.91
N GLU A 203 -18.61 -5.61 16.76
CA GLU A 203 -19.57 -5.24 17.81
C GLU A 203 -19.38 -6.08 19.07
N LEU A 204 -19.14 -7.39 18.91
CA LEU A 204 -18.84 -8.26 20.06
C LEU A 204 -17.48 -7.93 20.67
N LEU A 205 -16.46 -7.62 19.86
CA LEU A 205 -15.17 -7.16 20.37
C LEU A 205 -15.32 -5.85 21.16
N ASP A 206 -16.08 -4.89 20.64
CA ASP A 206 -16.39 -3.64 21.33
C ASP A 206 -17.08 -3.91 22.67
N LYS A 207 -18.08 -4.81 22.69
CA LYS A 207 -18.78 -5.20 23.94
C LYS A 207 -17.83 -5.83 24.96
N LEU A 208 -17.05 -6.83 24.56
CA LEU A 208 -16.18 -7.59 25.47
C LEU A 208 -14.96 -6.81 25.97
N THR A 209 -14.66 -5.66 25.37
CA THR A 209 -13.54 -4.81 25.77
C THR A 209 -13.92 -3.69 26.74
N VAL A 210 -15.22 -3.44 26.98
CA VAL A 210 -15.71 -2.38 27.89
C VAL A 210 -15.17 -2.52 29.31
N SER A 211 -15.01 -3.75 29.81
CA SER A 211 -14.54 -4.02 31.18
C SER A 211 -13.03 -4.13 31.31
N LEU A 212 -12.26 -3.92 30.23
CA LEU A 212 -10.81 -4.04 30.25
C LEU A 212 -10.13 -2.76 30.75
N THR A 213 -9.02 -2.94 31.45
CA THR A 213 -8.14 -1.85 31.89
C THR A 213 -7.33 -1.27 30.72
N GLY A 214 -6.72 -0.10 30.91
CA GLY A 214 -5.92 0.55 29.86
C GLY A 214 -4.74 -0.30 29.33
N GLU A 215 -4.09 -1.07 30.21
CA GLU A 215 -3.01 -1.99 29.81
C GLU A 215 -3.54 -3.17 28.98
N GLU A 216 -4.71 -3.70 29.34
CA GLU A 216 -5.36 -4.79 28.63
C GLU A 216 -5.89 -4.33 27.25
N LEU A 217 -6.41 -3.12 27.15
CA LEU A 217 -6.79 -2.52 25.86
C LEU A 217 -5.57 -2.31 24.96
N GLN A 218 -4.43 -1.90 25.51
CA GLN A 218 -3.18 -1.80 24.74
C GLN A 218 -2.69 -3.19 24.28
N PHE A 219 -3.00 -4.24 25.04
CA PHE A 219 -2.73 -5.60 24.62
C PHE A 219 -3.67 -6.07 23.49
N VAL A 220 -4.97 -5.77 23.58
CA VAL A 220 -5.94 -5.95 22.46
C VAL A 220 -5.41 -5.29 21.19
N GLU A 221 -4.92 -4.05 21.31
CA GLU A 221 -4.31 -3.32 20.19
C GLU A 221 -3.09 -4.06 19.62
N THR A 222 -2.22 -4.59 20.47
CA THR A 222 -1.05 -5.38 20.03
C THR A 222 -1.48 -6.62 19.25
N ILE A 223 -2.49 -7.35 19.75
CA ILE A 223 -3.01 -8.57 19.12
C ILE A 223 -3.61 -8.25 17.76
N TYR A 224 -4.46 -7.24 17.68
CA TYR A 224 -5.12 -6.84 16.44
C TYR A 224 -4.10 -6.44 15.36
N HIS A 225 -3.12 -5.59 15.71
CA HIS A 225 -2.06 -5.21 14.77
C HIS A 225 -1.22 -6.41 14.33
N LYS A 226 -0.93 -7.36 15.23
CA LYS A 226 -0.18 -8.57 14.86
C LYS A 226 -0.97 -9.47 13.92
N ALA A 227 -2.26 -9.67 14.17
CA ALA A 227 -3.17 -10.38 13.27
C ALA A 227 -3.25 -9.71 11.89
N MET A 228 -3.33 -8.37 11.85
CA MET A 228 -3.34 -7.61 10.60
C MET A 228 -2.04 -7.82 9.80
N LYS A 229 -0.87 -7.76 10.45
CA LYS A 229 0.43 -8.02 9.80
C LYS A 229 0.53 -9.45 9.28
N LEU A 230 0.08 -10.44 10.04
CA LEU A 230 0.06 -11.85 9.60
C LEU A 230 -0.87 -12.06 8.41
N GLN A 231 -2.00 -11.36 8.37
CA GLN A 231 -2.94 -11.39 7.25
C GLN A 231 -2.36 -10.74 5.98
N VAL A 232 -1.55 -9.69 6.11
CA VAL A 232 -0.78 -9.10 5.01
C VAL A 232 0.34 -10.03 4.54
N GLU A 233 1.09 -10.63 5.48
CA GLU A 233 2.12 -11.63 5.18
C GLU A 233 1.51 -12.81 4.43
N PHE A 234 0.32 -13.26 4.81
CA PHE A 234 -0.44 -14.29 4.10
C PHE A 234 -0.67 -13.93 2.63
N PHE A 235 -1.22 -12.74 2.33
CA PHE A 235 -1.45 -12.33 0.94
C PHE A 235 -0.14 -12.16 0.15
N SER A 236 0.90 -11.67 0.82
CA SER A 236 2.22 -11.47 0.21
C SER A 236 2.93 -12.79 -0.10
N ALA A 237 2.71 -13.81 0.71
CA ALA A 237 3.32 -15.13 0.54
C ALA A 237 2.59 -16.03 -0.47
N GLN A 238 1.47 -15.57 -1.05
CA GLN A 238 0.75 -16.38 -2.04
C GLN A 238 1.61 -16.55 -3.30
N PRO A 239 1.61 -17.74 -3.91
CA PRO A 239 2.39 -18.00 -5.11
C PRO A 239 1.86 -17.15 -6.27
N ILE A 240 2.78 -16.60 -7.06
CA ILE A 240 2.47 -15.80 -8.25
C ILE A 240 3.25 -16.37 -9.42
N ASN A 241 2.54 -16.98 -10.36
CA ASN A 241 3.13 -17.63 -11.52
C ASN A 241 3.23 -16.70 -12.74
N GLN A 242 2.57 -15.53 -12.67
CA GLN A 242 2.49 -14.55 -13.74
C GLN A 242 3.32 -13.30 -13.45
N ASN A 243 3.88 -12.69 -14.51
CA ASN A 243 4.55 -11.39 -14.40
C ASN A 243 3.54 -10.32 -13.95
N THR A 244 3.87 -9.62 -12.88
CA THR A 244 2.98 -8.63 -12.25
C THR A 244 3.73 -7.32 -12.05
N ILE A 245 3.09 -6.20 -12.38
CA ILE A 245 3.58 -4.87 -12.03
C ILE A 245 2.94 -4.48 -10.69
N VAL A 246 3.75 -4.30 -9.67
CA VAL A 246 3.30 -3.93 -8.32
C VAL A 246 4.08 -2.73 -7.81
N PRO A 247 3.45 -1.83 -7.03
CA PRO A 247 4.16 -0.72 -6.40
C PRO A 247 4.89 -1.14 -5.10
N LEU A 248 5.09 -2.44 -4.87
CA LEU A 248 5.71 -3.00 -3.66
C LEU A 248 6.86 -3.95 -4.00
N TYR A 249 8.07 -3.64 -3.56
CA TYR A 249 9.25 -4.50 -3.81
C TYR A 249 9.41 -5.63 -2.77
N ARG A 250 8.92 -5.45 -1.53
CA ARG A 250 9.12 -6.40 -0.41
C ARG A 250 8.25 -7.66 -0.50
N ALA A 251 7.30 -7.72 -1.42
CA ALA A 251 6.33 -8.82 -1.52
C ALA A 251 6.77 -9.97 -2.46
N LEU A 252 7.99 -9.93 -3.00
CA LEU A 252 8.50 -10.98 -3.88
C LEU A 252 9.54 -11.78 -3.09
N GLY A 253 9.32 -13.09 -2.98
CA GLY A 253 10.16 -14.02 -2.20
C GLY A 253 11.62 -14.08 -2.68
N SER A 254 12.44 -14.82 -1.95
CA SER A 254 13.90 -14.95 -2.11
C SER A 254 14.37 -15.62 -3.40
N ASP A 255 13.48 -15.99 -4.32
CA ASP A 255 13.80 -16.83 -5.45
C ASP A 255 13.75 -16.01 -6.73
N GLU A 256 14.90 -15.87 -7.40
CA GLU A 256 15.16 -15.54 -8.82
C GLU A 256 14.31 -14.47 -9.55
N HIS A 257 13.57 -13.62 -8.84
CA HIS A 257 12.82 -12.54 -9.46
C HIS A 257 13.72 -11.33 -9.66
N ASN A 258 14.15 -11.09 -10.91
CA ASN A 258 14.77 -9.83 -11.30
C ASN A 258 13.75 -8.71 -11.13
N VAL A 259 13.97 -7.86 -10.13
CA VAL A 259 13.10 -6.70 -9.88
C VAL A 259 13.63 -5.52 -10.67
N VAL A 260 12.75 -4.91 -11.47
CA VAL A 260 13.02 -3.65 -12.16
C VAL A 260 12.21 -2.54 -11.49
N ILE A 261 12.89 -1.54 -10.95
CA ILE A 261 12.24 -0.38 -10.33
C ILE A 261 12.31 0.79 -11.30
N CYS A 262 11.14 1.29 -11.72
CA CYS A 262 11.01 2.49 -12.52
C CYS A 262 10.37 3.58 -11.67
N SER A 263 11.06 4.71 -11.47
CA SER A 263 10.51 5.85 -10.73
C SER A 263 10.57 7.13 -11.56
N GLY A 264 9.42 7.82 -11.65
CA GLY A 264 9.26 9.19 -12.12
C GLY A 264 9.80 10.20 -11.11
N PHE A 265 11.13 10.32 -10.95
CA PHE A 265 11.74 10.90 -9.74
C PHE A 265 11.20 12.28 -9.34
N ASP A 266 11.08 13.22 -10.28
CA ASP A 266 10.60 14.56 -9.96
C ASP A 266 9.12 14.59 -9.54
N MET A 267 8.31 13.64 -10.01
CA MET A 267 6.90 13.50 -9.61
C MET A 267 6.71 12.78 -8.28
N THR A 268 7.64 11.90 -7.90
CA THR A 268 7.44 10.96 -6.78
C THR A 268 8.36 11.23 -5.60
N CYS A 269 9.60 11.63 -5.86
CA CYS A 269 10.67 11.68 -4.86
C CYS A 269 11.17 13.08 -4.56
N SER A 270 11.19 13.97 -5.55
CA SER A 270 11.56 15.37 -5.30
C SER A 270 10.41 16.12 -4.63
N ALA A 271 10.73 16.94 -3.62
CA ALA A 271 9.76 17.87 -3.02
C ALA A 271 9.60 19.17 -3.84
N VAL A 272 10.59 19.45 -4.69
CA VAL A 272 10.63 20.61 -5.58
C VAL A 272 11.15 20.14 -6.92
N ASP A 273 10.53 20.61 -7.99
CA ASP A 273 10.93 20.34 -9.37
C ASP A 273 12.44 20.61 -9.58
N SER A 274 13.13 19.63 -10.16
CA SER A 274 14.59 19.69 -10.34
C SER A 274 15.03 20.77 -11.33
N CYS A 275 14.20 21.09 -12.33
CA CYS A 275 14.48 22.15 -13.29
C CYS A 275 14.37 23.53 -12.64
N ALA A 276 13.37 23.74 -11.78
CA ALA A 276 13.24 24.96 -10.98
C ALA A 276 14.44 25.18 -10.06
N LEU A 277 14.92 24.12 -9.40
CA LEU A 277 16.13 24.20 -8.56
C LEU A 277 17.37 24.59 -9.38
N LEU A 278 17.58 23.98 -10.56
CA LEU A 278 18.71 24.31 -11.42
C LEU A 278 18.66 25.76 -11.92
N ALA A 279 17.48 26.25 -12.27
CA ALA A 279 17.27 27.64 -12.66
C ALA A 279 17.61 28.60 -11.51
N ASP A 280 17.11 28.33 -10.30
CA ASP A 280 17.43 29.15 -9.12
C ASP A 280 18.93 29.21 -8.83
N VAL A 281 19.63 28.06 -8.94
CA VAL A 281 21.08 28.01 -8.74
C VAL A 281 21.81 28.85 -9.81
N ALA A 282 21.40 28.76 -11.08
CA ALA A 282 21.98 29.57 -12.16
C ALA A 282 21.76 31.08 -11.93
N ILE A 283 20.54 31.48 -11.55
CA ILE A 283 20.17 32.86 -11.26
C ILE A 283 20.99 33.42 -10.08
N ILE A 284 21.15 32.65 -9.00
CA ILE A 284 21.94 33.10 -7.84
C ILE A 284 23.43 33.23 -8.18
N LYS A 285 23.98 32.30 -8.99
CA LYS A 285 25.41 32.26 -9.32
C LYS A 285 25.81 33.35 -10.30
N SER A 286 24.97 33.63 -11.30
CA SER A 286 25.18 34.75 -12.23
C SER A 286 25.30 36.09 -11.50
N SER A 287 24.52 36.32 -10.43
CA SER A 287 24.67 37.52 -9.57
C SER A 287 26.00 37.57 -8.81
N LYS A 288 26.52 36.42 -8.33
CA LYS A 288 27.82 36.39 -7.61
C LYS A 288 29.01 36.70 -8.52
N ILE A 289 28.99 36.23 -9.77
CA ILE A 289 30.05 36.50 -10.75
C ILE A 289 30.11 38.00 -11.10
N VAL A 290 28.95 38.67 -11.19
CA VAL A 290 28.86 40.11 -11.44
C VAL A 290 29.41 40.94 -10.26
N LYS A 291 29.30 40.43 -9.03
CA LYS A 291 29.85 41.08 -7.82
C LYS A 291 31.37 41.04 -7.72
N ASP A 292 32.01 39.96 -8.14
CA ASP A 292 33.47 39.78 -8.02
C ASP A 292 34.28 40.46 -9.16
N GLY A 293 33.62 40.96 -10.21
CA GLY A 293 34.27 41.48 -11.43
C GLY A 293 34.06 42.95 -11.79
N SER A 294 33.55 43.78 -10.87
CA SER A 294 32.96 45.12 -11.11
C SER A 294 33.34 45.86 -12.41
N GLU A 295 32.35 46.13 -13.27
CA GLU A 295 32.05 47.46 -13.79
C GLU A 295 30.52 47.64 -13.84
N SER A 296 30.07 48.74 -13.24
CA SER A 296 28.71 49.30 -13.11
C SER A 296 27.62 48.84 -14.11
N VAL A 297 27.00 47.69 -13.84
CA VAL A 297 25.64 47.40 -14.33
C VAL A 297 24.80 47.06 -13.10
N ASP A 298 23.61 47.66 -13.03
CA ASP A 298 22.67 47.56 -11.92
C ASP A 298 22.39 46.09 -11.55
N ASP A 299 23.01 45.63 -10.45
CA ASP A 299 23.04 44.24 -9.95
C ASP A 299 21.63 43.68 -9.69
N GLY A 300 20.66 44.55 -9.37
CA GLY A 300 19.25 44.18 -9.28
C GLY A 300 18.62 43.86 -10.64
N SER A 301 18.92 44.66 -11.67
CA SER A 301 18.25 44.56 -12.97
C SER A 301 18.56 43.27 -13.75
N LEU A 302 19.77 42.71 -13.60
CA LEU A 302 20.15 41.46 -14.27
C LEU A 302 19.52 40.24 -13.61
N LEU A 303 19.47 40.22 -12.27
CA LEU A 303 18.84 39.16 -11.48
C LEU A 303 17.33 39.13 -11.72
N ASP A 304 16.70 40.31 -11.68
CA ASP A 304 15.28 40.47 -11.98
C ASP A 304 14.99 40.04 -13.42
N ASN A 305 15.85 40.40 -14.38
CA ASN A 305 15.71 39.96 -15.77
C ASN A 305 15.80 38.43 -15.93
N LEU A 306 16.78 37.74 -15.31
CA LEU A 306 16.85 36.28 -15.42
C LEU A 306 15.68 35.56 -14.72
N ARG A 307 15.22 36.10 -13.60
CA ARG A 307 14.02 35.59 -12.90
C ARG A 307 12.76 35.81 -13.72
N ASP A 308 12.63 36.95 -14.39
CA ASP A 308 11.53 37.26 -15.30
C ASP A 308 11.56 36.37 -16.54
N VAL A 309 12.75 36.14 -17.12
CA VAL A 309 12.94 35.20 -18.23
C VAL A 309 12.53 33.78 -17.82
N TRP A 310 12.98 33.30 -16.67
CA TRP A 310 12.57 31.98 -16.15
C TRP A 310 11.06 31.91 -15.93
N SER A 311 10.47 32.92 -15.28
CA SER A 311 9.04 32.98 -14.99
C SER A 311 8.21 33.01 -16.28
N SER A 312 8.67 33.74 -17.30
CA SER A 312 8.03 33.79 -18.61
C SER A 312 8.12 32.44 -19.34
N LEU A 313 9.28 31.78 -19.31
CA LEU A 313 9.46 30.46 -19.93
C LEU A 313 8.57 29.41 -19.25
N HIS A 314 8.55 29.40 -17.92
CA HIS A 314 7.71 28.50 -17.15
C HIS A 314 6.22 28.75 -17.42
N GLY A 315 5.77 30.01 -17.41
CA GLY A 315 4.38 30.35 -17.70
C GLY A 315 3.96 29.95 -19.12
N GLN A 316 4.85 30.11 -20.10
CA GLN A 316 4.61 29.66 -21.46
C GLN A 316 4.53 28.13 -21.56
N TYR A 317 5.44 27.41 -20.88
CA TYR A 317 5.43 25.95 -20.83
C TYR A 317 4.12 25.43 -20.23
N VAL A 318 3.71 25.95 -19.05
CA VAL A 318 2.47 25.52 -18.37
C VAL A 318 1.27 25.68 -19.30
N LYS A 319 1.15 26.84 -19.97
CA LYS A 319 0.05 27.11 -20.89
C LYS A 319 0.05 26.14 -22.08
N GLU A 320 1.19 25.95 -22.74
CA GLU A 320 1.27 25.06 -23.89
C GLU A 320 1.07 23.59 -23.49
N TYR A 321 1.54 23.21 -22.31
CA TYR A 321 1.33 21.88 -21.75
C TYR A 321 -0.16 21.62 -21.51
N GLU A 322 -0.87 22.56 -20.88
CA GLU A 322 -2.32 22.49 -20.69
C GLU A 322 -3.04 22.36 -22.05
N GLU A 323 -2.72 23.21 -23.03
CA GLU A 323 -3.28 23.14 -24.38
C GLU A 323 -2.98 21.78 -25.07
N CYS A 324 -1.78 21.24 -24.87
CA CYS A 324 -1.38 19.95 -25.40
C CYS A 324 -2.19 18.81 -24.76
N ILE A 325 -2.27 18.79 -23.42
CA ILE A 325 -3.07 17.84 -22.65
C ILE A 325 -4.54 17.89 -23.10
N ASP A 326 -5.14 19.06 -23.19
CA ASP A 326 -6.51 19.23 -23.66
C ASP A 326 -6.69 18.71 -25.10
N SER A 327 -5.67 18.84 -25.95
CA SER A 327 -5.72 18.35 -27.34
C SER A 327 -5.58 16.82 -27.48
N ILE A 328 -5.00 16.15 -26.48
CA ILE A 328 -4.77 14.69 -26.51
C ILE A 328 -5.76 13.93 -25.61
N MET A 329 -6.30 14.59 -24.59
CA MET A 329 -7.29 13.99 -23.70
C MET A 329 -8.60 13.80 -24.46
N LEU A 330 -9.15 12.59 -24.37
CA LEU A 330 -10.42 12.25 -24.98
C LEU A 330 -11.55 12.75 -24.08
N SER A 331 -12.51 13.48 -24.66
CA SER A 331 -13.70 13.97 -23.95
C SER A 331 -14.70 12.85 -23.59
N GLU A 332 -14.60 11.71 -24.27
CA GLU A 332 -15.46 10.55 -24.08
C GLU A 332 -14.73 9.40 -23.39
N LYS A 333 -15.48 8.60 -22.65
CA LYS A 333 -14.95 7.41 -21.99
C LYS A 333 -14.47 6.40 -23.03
N VAL A 334 -13.17 6.12 -23.02
CA VAL A 334 -12.55 5.11 -23.87
C VAL A 334 -13.06 3.72 -23.48
N THR A 335 -13.67 3.00 -24.43
CA THR A 335 -14.19 1.64 -24.18
C THR A 335 -13.18 0.53 -24.53
N LYS A 336 -12.10 0.86 -25.25
CA LYS A 336 -11.05 -0.08 -25.64
C LYS A 336 -9.70 0.61 -25.70
N PHE A 337 -8.67 -0.05 -25.21
CA PHE A 337 -7.30 0.43 -25.30
C PHE A 337 -6.84 0.52 -26.76
N ASP A 338 -6.41 1.72 -27.19
CA ASP A 338 -5.83 1.99 -28.49
C ASP A 338 -4.37 2.43 -28.33
N PHE A 339 -3.46 1.49 -28.58
CA PHE A 339 -2.03 1.70 -28.46
C PHE A 339 -1.51 2.74 -29.47
N GLU A 340 -2.04 2.75 -30.70
CA GLU A 340 -1.54 3.64 -31.75
C GLU A 340 -1.91 5.10 -31.45
N SER A 341 -3.16 5.32 -31.01
CA SER A 341 -3.61 6.65 -30.57
C SER A 341 -2.83 7.14 -29.36
N LEU A 342 -2.52 6.26 -28.38
CA LEU A 342 -1.66 6.60 -27.25
C LEU A 342 -0.25 7.00 -27.71
N CYS A 343 0.38 6.24 -28.61
CA CYS A 343 1.69 6.59 -29.15
C CYS A 343 1.68 7.95 -29.86
N LYS A 344 0.63 8.25 -30.63
CA LYS A 344 0.48 9.57 -31.30
C LYS A 344 0.32 10.70 -30.28
N ALA A 345 -0.48 10.50 -29.24
CA ALA A 345 -0.65 11.46 -28.15
C ALA A 345 0.67 11.74 -27.42
N LEU A 346 1.41 10.68 -27.06
CA LEU A 346 2.74 10.80 -26.45
C LEU A 346 3.76 11.46 -27.39
N GLY A 347 3.64 11.25 -28.70
CA GLY A 347 4.46 11.94 -29.70
C GLY A 347 4.26 13.46 -29.68
N LYS A 348 3.01 13.94 -29.61
CA LYS A 348 2.71 15.38 -29.48
C LYS A 348 3.30 15.98 -28.20
N LEU A 349 3.20 15.25 -27.09
CA LEU A 349 3.79 15.67 -25.82
C LEU A 349 5.32 15.75 -25.94
N SER A 350 5.95 14.74 -26.55
CA SER A 350 7.39 14.73 -26.83
C SER A 350 7.84 15.93 -27.67
N ASP A 351 7.08 16.32 -28.70
CA ASP A 351 7.40 17.48 -29.54
C ASP A 351 7.34 18.79 -28.74
N LEU A 352 6.34 18.94 -27.87
CA LEU A 352 6.22 20.08 -26.95
C LEU A 352 7.41 20.15 -26.00
N GLU A 353 7.77 19.03 -25.37
CA GLU A 353 8.89 18.97 -24.43
C GLU A 353 10.21 19.33 -25.12
N ASN A 354 10.43 18.88 -26.36
CA ASN A 354 11.60 19.24 -27.14
C ASN A 354 11.67 20.75 -27.43
N GLU A 355 10.56 21.39 -27.83
CA GLU A 355 10.57 22.84 -28.10
C GLU A 355 10.67 23.66 -26.81
N ALA A 356 10.09 23.22 -25.70
CA ALA A 356 10.29 23.82 -24.38
C ALA A 356 11.78 23.82 -23.98
N ASN A 357 12.44 22.68 -24.11
CA ASN A 357 13.87 22.54 -23.81
C ASN A 357 14.75 23.40 -24.73
N LEU A 358 14.42 23.47 -26.02
CA LEU A 358 15.12 24.33 -26.97
C LEU A 358 14.98 25.81 -26.62
N ARG A 359 13.80 26.27 -26.19
CA ARG A 359 13.59 27.66 -25.75
C ARG A 359 14.42 28.01 -24.52
N VAL A 360 14.49 27.11 -23.54
CA VAL A 360 15.37 27.29 -22.37
C VAL A 360 16.82 27.39 -22.82
N GLY A 361 17.29 26.51 -23.71
CA GLY A 361 18.64 26.58 -24.27
C GLY A 361 18.93 27.90 -24.99
N ARG A 362 17.98 28.39 -25.81
CA ARG A 362 18.08 29.67 -26.53
C ARG A 362 18.09 30.88 -25.59
N SER A 363 17.32 30.84 -24.51
CA SER A 363 17.25 31.93 -23.52
C SER A 363 18.60 32.16 -22.82
N GLY A 364 19.41 31.11 -22.69
CA GLY A 364 20.65 31.16 -21.95
C GLY A 364 20.48 31.34 -20.43
N VAL A 365 19.27 31.14 -19.89
CA VAL A 365 18.98 31.30 -18.45
C VAL A 365 19.86 30.41 -17.56
N LEU A 366 20.34 29.29 -18.09
CA LEU A 366 21.25 28.36 -17.41
C LEU A 366 22.74 28.60 -17.73
N LYS A 367 23.10 29.65 -18.49
CA LYS A 367 24.50 29.95 -18.80
C LYS A 367 25.24 30.36 -17.53
N GLY A 368 26.41 29.76 -17.31
CA GLY A 368 27.24 30.00 -16.13
C GLY A 368 27.06 28.96 -15.01
N LEU A 369 26.16 27.99 -15.18
CA LEU A 369 26.05 26.85 -14.28
C LEU A 369 27.25 25.89 -14.50
N HIS A 370 28.02 25.62 -13.44
CA HIS A 370 29.15 24.68 -13.50
C HIS A 370 28.78 23.32 -12.90
N MET A 371 29.61 22.31 -13.18
CA MET A 371 29.41 20.95 -12.68
C MET A 371 29.33 20.87 -11.14
N ASP A 372 30.08 21.71 -10.43
CA ASP A 372 30.04 21.73 -8.97
C ASP A 372 28.75 22.36 -8.43
N ASP A 373 28.11 23.25 -9.19
CA ASP A 373 26.80 23.80 -8.86
C ASP A 373 25.70 22.75 -9.03
N ILE A 374 25.79 21.93 -10.09
CA ILE A 374 24.88 20.78 -10.33
C ILE A 374 25.02 19.77 -9.18
N LYS A 375 26.26 19.45 -8.77
CA LYS A 375 26.49 18.56 -7.63
C LYS A 375 25.90 19.14 -6.35
N TRP A 376 26.15 20.42 -6.09
CA TRP A 376 25.60 21.09 -4.91
C TRP A 376 24.08 21.03 -4.90
N ALA A 377 23.42 21.31 -6.02
CA ALA A 377 21.97 21.21 -6.15
C ALA A 377 21.46 19.79 -5.86
N GLY A 378 22.10 18.77 -6.44
CA GLY A 378 21.77 17.36 -6.20
C GLY A 378 21.90 16.94 -4.73
N GLU A 379 22.90 17.45 -4.01
CA GLU A 379 23.09 17.16 -2.58
C GLU A 379 22.07 17.88 -1.66
N HIS A 380 21.40 18.94 -2.16
CA HIS A 380 20.48 19.78 -1.37
C HIS A 380 19.02 19.64 -1.82
N VAL A 381 18.71 18.70 -2.72
CA VAL A 381 17.32 18.38 -3.07
C VAL A 381 16.59 17.90 -1.83
N LYS A 382 15.43 18.51 -1.58
CA LYS A 382 14.50 18.03 -0.55
C LYS A 382 13.72 16.87 -1.14
N PHE A 383 13.67 15.77 -0.41
CA PHE A 383 12.91 14.58 -0.80
C PHE A 383 11.55 14.57 -0.11
N GLN A 384 10.58 13.94 -0.78
CA GLN A 384 9.33 13.53 -0.13
C GLN A 384 9.62 12.51 0.98
N ASP A 385 8.77 12.50 2.02
CA ASP A 385 8.91 11.59 3.15
C ASP A 385 8.95 10.12 2.69
N GLY A 386 9.93 9.36 3.17
CA GLY A 386 10.08 7.94 2.86
C GLY A 386 10.84 7.62 1.58
N CYS A 387 11.10 8.59 0.70
CA CYS A 387 11.82 8.34 -0.56
C CYS A 387 13.30 8.03 -0.34
N ILE A 388 13.95 8.72 0.60
CA ILE A 388 15.35 8.44 0.96
C ILE A 388 15.45 7.03 1.53
N GLU A 389 14.58 6.68 2.48
CA GLU A 389 14.53 5.37 3.10
C GLU A 389 14.28 4.27 2.06
N PHE A 390 13.37 4.49 1.10
CA PHE A 390 13.11 3.56 0.01
C PHE A 390 14.37 3.26 -0.81
N PHE A 391 15.08 4.29 -1.28
CA PHE A 391 16.29 4.07 -2.07
C PHE A 391 17.45 3.50 -1.24
N LYS A 392 17.58 3.85 0.05
CA LYS A 392 18.52 3.20 0.98
C LYS A 392 18.26 1.71 1.09
N GLU A 393 16.99 1.33 1.22
CA GLU A 393 16.62 -0.09 1.33
C GLU A 393 16.86 -0.84 0.02
N ILE A 394 16.65 -0.20 -1.14
CA ILE A 394 17.03 -0.77 -2.44
C ILE A 394 18.53 -1.00 -2.51
N GLU A 395 19.34 0.00 -2.15
CA GLU A 395 20.79 -0.10 -2.18
C GLU A 395 21.30 -1.25 -1.31
N LYS A 396 20.78 -1.38 -0.08
CA LYS A 396 21.07 -2.52 0.81
C LYS A 396 20.65 -3.87 0.21
N SER A 397 19.63 -3.88 -0.64
CA SER A 397 19.04 -5.11 -1.20
C SER A 397 19.65 -5.51 -2.56
N LYS A 398 20.48 -4.65 -3.18
CA LYS A 398 21.15 -4.94 -4.47
C LYS A 398 21.98 -6.22 -4.41
N ASP A 399 22.64 -6.47 -3.28
CA ASP A 399 23.50 -7.64 -3.08
C ASP A 399 22.71 -8.95 -2.87
N VAL A 400 21.41 -8.87 -2.55
CA VAL A 400 20.58 -10.02 -2.17
C VAL A 400 19.59 -10.42 -3.26
N ALA A 401 19.07 -9.46 -4.05
CA ALA A 401 17.95 -9.69 -4.96
C ALA A 401 18.19 -9.23 -6.41
N ALA A 402 19.45 -8.97 -6.81
CA ALA A 402 19.81 -8.53 -8.17
C ALA A 402 18.86 -7.45 -8.74
N ILE A 403 18.62 -6.40 -7.94
CA ILE A 403 17.68 -5.33 -8.30
C ILE A 403 18.31 -4.41 -9.34
N ASP A 404 17.67 -4.28 -10.50
CA ASP A 404 18.00 -3.24 -11.48
C ASP A 404 17.08 -2.03 -11.25
N ALA A 405 17.67 -0.89 -10.89
CA ALA A 405 16.93 0.31 -10.56
C ALA A 405 17.14 1.36 -11.66
N HIS A 406 16.08 1.66 -12.39
CA HIS A 406 16.07 2.70 -13.42
C HIS A 406 15.28 3.90 -12.92
N ILE A 407 15.93 5.05 -12.90
CA ILE A 407 15.28 6.31 -12.55
C ILE A 407 14.94 7.01 -13.86
N LEU A 408 13.64 7.16 -14.13
CA LEU A 408 13.12 8.00 -15.20
C LEU A 408 12.83 9.37 -14.58
N SER A 409 13.70 10.35 -14.76
CA SER A 409 13.38 11.72 -14.35
C SER A 409 13.14 12.57 -15.57
N TYR A 410 12.19 13.48 -15.45
CA TYR A 410 12.05 14.63 -16.35
C TYR A 410 13.03 15.75 -15.93
N CYS A 411 14.29 15.37 -15.63
CA CYS A 411 15.33 16.30 -15.21
C CYS A 411 16.27 16.59 -16.38
N TRP A 412 16.64 17.86 -16.57
CA TRP A 412 17.60 18.28 -17.59
C TRP A 412 19.05 17.84 -17.34
N SER A 413 19.34 17.19 -16.21
CA SER A 413 20.70 16.77 -15.82
C SER A 413 20.72 15.37 -15.21
N GLY A 414 21.24 14.40 -15.97
CA GLY A 414 21.55 13.07 -15.42
C GLY A 414 22.62 13.10 -14.32
N ASP A 415 23.48 14.12 -14.31
CA ASP A 415 24.48 14.31 -13.25
C ASP A 415 23.85 14.77 -11.93
N LEU A 416 22.77 15.55 -11.98
CA LEU A 416 22.01 15.92 -10.79
C LEU A 416 21.41 14.67 -10.13
N ILE A 417 20.80 13.79 -10.93
CA ILE A 417 20.20 12.53 -10.45
C ILE A 417 21.24 11.62 -9.82
N ARG A 418 22.40 11.45 -10.47
CA ARG A 418 23.50 10.61 -9.95
C ARG A 418 24.11 11.12 -8.64
N ARG A 419 23.79 12.36 -8.23
CA ARG A 419 24.34 13.03 -7.06
C ARG A 419 23.32 13.26 -5.95
N PHE A 420 22.08 12.83 -6.14
CA PHE A 420 21.13 12.67 -5.06
C PHE A 420 21.77 11.87 -3.94
N LYS A 421 22.07 12.56 -2.83
CA LYS A 421 22.62 11.91 -1.64
C LYS A 421 21.50 11.10 -1.01
N ILE A 422 21.52 9.81 -1.30
CA ILE A 422 20.90 8.79 -0.46
C ILE A 422 21.83 8.60 0.76
N SER A 423 22.05 9.65 1.57
CA SER A 423 22.92 9.60 2.76
C SER A 423 22.16 9.13 3.97
#